data_AF-A0A938PS55-F1
#
_entry.id   AF-A0A938PS55-F1
#
_cell.length_a   1.000
_cell.length_b   1.000
_cell.length_c   1.000
_cell.angle_alpha   90.00
_cell.angle_beta   90.00
_cell.angle_gamma   90.00
#
_symmetry.space_group_name_H-M   'P 1'
#
loop_
_entity.id
_entity.type
_entity.pdbx_description
1 polymer ?
#
loop_
_entity_poly.entity_id
_entity_poly.type
_entity_poly.pdbx_seq_one_letter_code
_entity_poly.pdbx_strand_id
1 'polypeptide(L)'
;MRLGPYRAIAVLVAVMLPAPALSHGGGLDDLGCHHNRKQGGYQCHRGPLAGQAFSSKAEALETLGKSKGQRAVPPEGGRLLQR
;
A
#
# COMPACT_ATOMS: atom_id res chain seq x y z
N MET A 1 11.21 -2.72 -52.47
CA MET A 1 9.83 -2.94 -51.96
C MET A 1 9.33 -1.62 -51.40
N ARG A 2 8.37 -0.93 -52.05
CA ARG A 2 7.84 0.34 -51.54
C ARG A 2 6.75 0.04 -50.50
N LEU A 3 6.97 0.45 -49.24
CA LEU A 3 5.92 0.37 -48.22
C LEU A 3 4.86 1.43 -48.55
N GLY A 4 3.60 1.01 -48.73
CA GLY A 4 2.47 1.91 -48.99
C GLY A 4 2.09 2.75 -47.77
N PRO A 5 1.33 3.84 -47.95
CA PRO A 5 1.00 4.80 -46.89
C PRO A 5 0.28 4.13 -45.71
N TYR A 6 -0.55 3.12 -45.99
CA TYR A 6 -1.25 2.34 -44.96
C TYR A 6 -0.32 1.54 -44.06
N ARG A 7 0.84 1.09 -44.57
CA ARG A 7 1.84 0.40 -43.74
C ARG A 7 2.55 1.39 -42.82
N ALA A 8 2.84 2.59 -43.31
CA ALA A 8 3.40 3.66 -42.49
C ALA A 8 2.42 4.09 -41.39
N ILE A 9 1.13 4.25 -41.73
CA ILE A 9 0.07 4.57 -40.76
C ILE A 9 -0.07 3.45 -39.72
N ALA A 10 -0.11 2.18 -40.12
CA ALA A 10 -0.23 1.07 -39.19
C ALA A 10 0.95 0.97 -38.22
N VAL A 11 2.18 1.21 -38.70
CA VAL A 11 3.38 1.26 -37.85
C VAL A 11 3.31 2.44 -36.88
N LEU A 12 2.89 3.62 -37.35
CA LEU A 12 2.76 4.81 -36.50
C LEU A 12 1.75 4.59 -35.36
N VAL A 13 0.60 3.97 -35.67
CA VAL A 13 -0.42 3.64 -34.68
C VAL A 13 0.09 2.63 -33.65
N ALA A 14 0.84 1.60 -34.08
CA ALA A 14 1.39 0.59 -33.18
C ALA A 14 2.41 1.15 -32.18
N VAL A 15 3.23 2.14 -32.58
CA VAL A 15 4.22 2.79 -31.70
C VAL A 15 3.58 3.69 -30.65
N MET A 16 2.39 4.22 -30.93
CA MET A 16 1.65 5.10 -30.01
C MET A 16 0.83 4.35 -28.97
N LEU A 17 0.77 3.01 -29.02
CA LEU A 17 0.05 2.24 -28.00
C LEU A 17 0.82 2.24 -26.67
N PRO A 18 0.25 2.79 -25.59
CA PRO A 18 0.89 2.76 -24.28
C PRO A 18 0.96 1.31 -23.77
N ALA A 19 2.12 0.90 -23.27
CA ALA A 19 2.28 -0.39 -22.62
C ALA A 19 1.72 -0.36 -21.19
N PRO A 20 1.02 -1.42 -20.72
CA PRO A 20 0.61 -1.51 -19.33
C PRO A 20 1.84 -1.54 -18.40
N ALA A 21 1.89 -0.61 -17.45
CA ALA A 21 2.92 -0.56 -16.42
C ALA A 21 2.41 -1.21 -15.12
N LEU A 22 3.17 -2.18 -14.60
CA LEU A 22 2.89 -2.81 -13.30
C LEU A 22 3.51 -1.95 -12.19
N SER A 23 2.66 -1.28 -11.40
CA SER A 23 3.10 -0.60 -10.19
C SER A 23 3.57 -1.63 -9.18
N HIS A 24 4.87 -1.64 -8.89
CA HIS A 24 5.40 -2.43 -7.79
C HIS A 24 4.98 -1.77 -6.48
N GLY A 25 4.44 -2.54 -5.53
CA GLY A 25 4.19 -2.03 -4.19
C GLY A 25 5.53 -1.61 -3.57
N GLY A 26 5.67 -0.34 -3.19
CA GLY A 26 6.86 0.15 -2.49
C GLY A 26 7.17 -0.78 -1.31
N GLY A 27 8.44 -1.17 -1.18
CA GLY A 27 8.87 -2.25 -0.28
C GLY A 27 8.28 -2.10 1.13
N LEU A 28 7.53 -3.11 1.56
CA LEU A 28 7.04 -3.26 2.92
C LEU A 28 7.99 -4.18 3.68
N ASP A 29 8.06 -4.02 4.99
CA ASP A 29 8.77 -4.97 5.85
C ASP A 29 7.88 -6.18 6.22
N ASP A 30 8.41 -7.07 7.06
CA ASP A 30 7.73 -8.31 7.47
C ASP A 30 6.39 -8.08 8.19
N LEU A 31 6.18 -6.89 8.75
CA LEU A 31 4.92 -6.50 9.38
C LEU A 31 3.89 -5.99 8.35
N GLY A 32 4.30 -5.79 7.10
CA GLY A 32 3.48 -5.20 6.05
C GLY A 32 3.47 -3.68 6.07
N CYS A 33 4.50 -3.05 6.64
CA CYS A 33 4.58 -1.60 6.83
C CYS A 33 5.82 -0.99 6.19
N HIS A 34 5.81 0.32 5.96
CA HIS A 34 6.95 1.06 5.39
C HIS A 34 7.31 2.28 6.23
N HIS A 35 8.60 2.62 6.27
CA HIS A 35 9.09 3.84 6.88
C HIS A 35 9.05 5.02 5.90
N ASN A 36 8.41 6.12 6.30
CA ASN A 36 8.49 7.37 5.55
C ASN A 36 9.74 8.15 5.98
N ARG A 37 10.84 7.99 5.24
CA ARG A 37 12.12 8.66 5.56
C ARG A 37 12.09 10.18 5.37
N LYS A 38 11.13 10.72 4.61
CA LYS A 38 11.06 12.18 4.36
C LYS A 38 10.33 12.94 5.46
N GLN A 39 9.24 12.39 5.97
CA GLN A 39 8.39 13.07 6.98
C GLN A 39 8.50 12.43 8.37
N GLY A 40 9.22 11.33 8.49
CA GLY A 40 9.13 10.45 9.66
C GLY A 40 7.85 9.62 9.63
N GLY A 41 7.78 8.63 10.52
CA GLY A 41 6.62 7.76 10.65
C GLY A 41 6.74 6.41 9.95
N TYR A 42 5.71 5.61 10.19
CA TYR A 42 5.66 4.20 9.84
C TYR A 42 4.23 3.80 9.47
N GLN A 43 3.99 3.45 8.21
CA GLN A 43 2.65 3.25 7.68
C GLN A 43 2.47 1.82 7.23
N CYS A 44 1.40 1.19 7.69
CA CYS A 44 1.10 -0.20 7.45
C CYS A 44 0.09 -0.35 6.31
N HIS A 45 0.43 -1.15 5.30
CA HIS A 45 -0.44 -1.45 4.16
C HIS A 45 -0.99 -2.87 4.18
N ARG A 46 -0.33 -3.80 4.88
CA ARG A 46 -0.73 -5.20 5.02
C ARG A 46 -0.69 -5.65 6.47
N GLY A 47 -1.33 -6.78 6.75
CA GLY A 47 -1.33 -7.41 8.06
C GLY A 47 -2.35 -6.80 9.04
N PRO A 48 -2.25 -7.14 10.33
CA PRO A 48 -3.24 -6.75 11.35
C PRO A 48 -3.35 -5.24 11.58
N LEU A 49 -2.34 -4.48 11.14
CA LEU A 49 -2.27 -3.02 11.27
C LEU A 49 -2.51 -2.30 9.93
N ALA A 50 -3.01 -2.99 8.90
CA ALA A 50 -3.24 -2.38 7.59
C ALA A 50 -4.13 -1.12 7.70
N GLY A 51 -3.70 -0.03 7.07
CA GLY A 51 -4.36 1.28 7.12
C GLY A 51 -3.96 2.15 8.31
N GLN A 52 -3.13 1.65 9.23
CA GLN A 52 -2.66 2.43 10.39
C GLN A 52 -1.33 3.11 10.10
N ALA A 53 -1.12 4.26 10.75
CA ALA A 53 0.12 5.00 10.73
C ALA A 53 0.60 5.22 12.16
N PHE A 54 1.90 5.10 12.36
CA PHE A 54 2.57 5.21 13.66
C PHE A 54 3.72 6.20 13.55
N SER A 55 4.12 6.76 14.70
CA SER A 55 5.34 7.59 14.78
C SER A 55 6.60 6.74 14.58
N SER A 56 6.56 5.46 14.95
CA SER A 56 7.70 4.54 14.85
C SER A 56 7.27 3.07 14.72
N LYS A 57 8.22 2.22 14.31
CA LYS A 57 8.02 0.76 14.29
C LYS A 57 7.80 0.16 15.68
N ALA A 58 8.42 0.73 16.72
CA ALA A 58 8.25 0.27 18.09
C ALA A 58 6.81 0.43 18.57
N GLU A 59 6.18 1.58 18.27
CA GLU A 59 4.77 1.85 18.58
C GLU A 59 3.83 0.88 17.85
N ALA A 60 4.12 0.57 16.59
CA ALA A 60 3.37 -0.42 15.82
C ALA A 60 3.45 -1.82 16.46
N LEU A 61 4.64 -2.22 16.90
CA LEU A 61 4.85 -3.50 17.59
C LEU A 61 4.13 -3.57 18.93
N GLU A 62 4.11 -2.49 19.70
CA GLU A 62 3.36 -2.42 20.96
C GLU A 62 1.85 -2.59 20.72
N THR A 63 1.33 -1.89 19.70
CA THR A 63 -0.08 -1.98 19.28
C THR A 63 -0.42 -3.41 18.82
N LEU A 64 0.48 -4.04 18.08
CA LEU A 64 0.33 -5.44 17.66
C LEU A 64 0.33 -6.41 18.85
N GLY A 65 1.19 -6.17 19.84
CA GLY A 65 1.25 -6.94 21.08
C GLY A 65 -0.04 -6.87 21.89
N LYS A 66 -0.59 -5.66 22.06
CA LYS A 66 -1.90 -5.44 22.68
C LYS A 66 -3.02 -6.15 21.93
N SER A 67 -3.00 -6.09 20.59
CA SER A 67 -4.00 -6.73 19.73
C SER A 67 -3.95 -8.27 19.77
N LYS A 68 -2.76 -8.86 19.92
CA LYS A 68 -2.62 -10.32 20.13
C LYS A 68 -3.15 -10.77 21.49
N GLY A 69 -3.02 -9.95 22.53
CA GLY A 69 -3.56 -10.25 23.87
C GLY A 69 -5.07 -10.06 24.00
N GLN A 70 -5.68 -9.19 23.19
CA GLN A 70 -7.12 -8.89 23.22
C GLN A 70 -7.99 -9.83 22.37
N ARG A 71 -7.40 -10.79 21.64
CA ARG A 71 -8.13 -11.78 20.83
C ARG A 71 -8.74 -12.92 21.66
N ALA A 72 -9.07 -12.66 22.93
CA ALA A 72 -9.72 -13.60 23.84
C ALA A 72 -11.00 -13.08 24.51
N VAL A 73 -11.47 -11.86 24.23
CA VAL A 73 -12.74 -11.37 24.82
C VAL A 73 -13.52 -10.54 23.81
N PRO A 74 -14.73 -10.95 23.37
CA PRO A 74 -15.71 -10.02 22.86
C PRO A 74 -16.48 -9.43 24.05
N PRO A 75 -16.48 -8.10 24.22
CA PRO A 75 -17.63 -7.47 24.84
C PRO A 75 -18.21 -6.36 23.98
N GLU A 76 -19.52 -6.36 24.02
CA GLU A 76 -20.48 -5.50 23.35
C GLU A 76 -20.34 -4.01 23.68
N GLY A 77 -20.80 -3.17 22.76
CA GLY A 77 -21.46 -1.90 23.05
C GLY A 77 -20.67 -0.83 23.82
N GLY A 78 -20.04 0.11 23.13
CA GLY A 78 -19.42 1.28 23.78
C GLY A 78 -19.41 2.51 22.88
N ARG A 79 -20.42 3.36 23.06
CA ARG A 79 -20.68 4.60 22.32
C ARG A 79 -19.59 5.66 22.54
N LEU A 80 -19.21 6.28 21.43
CA LEU A 80 -18.36 7.47 21.26
C LEU A 80 -18.70 8.59 22.25
N LEU A 81 -17.74 9.00 23.09
CA LEU A 81 -17.71 10.31 23.73
C LEU A 81 -16.34 10.94 23.44
N GLN A 82 -16.29 11.76 22.40
CA GLN A 82 -15.21 12.70 22.15
C GLN A 82 -15.62 14.02 22.82
N ARG A 83 -14.81 14.47 23.78
CA ARG A 83 -14.82 15.84 24.29
C ARG A 83 -13.84 16.68 23.47
#